data_AF-A0A1M2VPB1-F1
#
_entry.id   AF-A0A1M2VPB1-F1
#
_cell.length_a   1.000
_cell.length_b   1.000
_cell.length_c   1.000
_cell.angle_alpha   90.00
_cell.angle_beta   90.00
_cell.angle_gamma   90.00
#
_symmetry.space_group_name_H-M   'P 1'
#
loop_
_entity.id
_entity.type
_entity.pdbx_description
1 polymer ?
#
loop_
_entity_poly.entity_id
_entity_poly.type
_entity_poly.pdbx_seq_one_letter_code
_entity_poly.pdbx_strand_id
1 'polypeptide(L)'
;MTGYRTLGDTLRQDYARMEIKLRGELRQAIIQVLISLSGDPKARMFWTLDKYFKNVYLAYNLKLVGWPQGLIWRNLSYVTSFKRISLLVKLWNEGDLRFEPVSPIEHQAALLDYRKAAPAPLHFTAPPKLGRSDLKARKHRPKKNPMGLPGRYVRNGPKSAKWVTAAAERRAEMATLTQA
;
A
#
# COMPACT_ATOMS: atom_id res chain seq x y z
N MET A 1 28.07 -12.13 37.43
CA MET A 1 26.80 -11.48 37.77
C MET A 1 26.31 -10.68 36.57
N THR A 2 25.30 -11.20 35.87
CA THR A 2 24.67 -10.52 34.72
C THR A 2 23.73 -9.44 35.23
N GLY A 3 24.11 -8.18 35.01
CA GLY A 3 23.38 -7.00 35.48
C GLY A 3 21.96 -6.92 34.93
N TYR A 4 21.01 -6.62 35.81
CA TYR A 4 19.63 -6.32 35.47
C TYR A 4 19.57 -5.07 34.59
N ARG A 5 18.86 -5.15 33.47
CA ARG A 5 18.56 -3.99 32.61
C ARG A 5 17.29 -3.29 33.12
N THR A 6 17.30 -1.97 33.11
CA THR A 6 16.15 -1.13 33.44
C THR A 6 15.06 -1.27 32.38
N LEU A 7 13.79 -1.29 32.81
CA LEU A 7 12.62 -1.29 31.94
C LEU A 7 12.63 0.01 31.09
N GLY A 8 12.97 -0.12 29.81
CA GLY A 8 13.15 1.00 28.87
C GLY A 8 14.45 0.94 28.06
N ASP A 9 15.42 0.15 28.50
CA ASP A 9 16.67 -0.04 27.76
C ASP A 9 16.48 -0.95 26.55
N THR A 10 16.54 -0.33 25.36
CA THR A 10 16.55 -1.05 24.09
C THR A 10 17.98 -1.46 23.74
N LEU A 11 18.18 -2.75 23.50
CA LEU A 11 19.44 -3.41 23.11
C LEU A 11 20.21 -2.77 21.92
N ARG A 12 19.61 -1.82 21.18
CA ARG A 12 20.11 -1.27 19.89
C ARG A 12 19.62 0.17 19.64
N GLN A 13 19.74 1.09 20.61
CA GLN A 13 19.28 2.47 20.42
C GLN A 13 19.87 3.15 19.17
N ASP A 14 21.15 2.90 18.87
CA ASP A 14 21.84 3.57 17.75
C ASP A 14 21.34 3.11 16.38
N TYR A 15 21.16 1.80 16.19
CA TYR A 15 20.70 1.25 14.91
C TYR A 15 19.29 1.70 14.54
N ALA A 16 18.37 1.73 15.50
CA ALA A 16 17.01 2.19 15.26
C ALA A 16 16.96 3.69 14.93
N ARG A 17 17.75 4.51 15.66
CA ARG A 17 17.89 5.95 15.37
C ARG A 17 18.48 6.20 13.99
N MET A 18 19.52 5.45 13.60
CA MET A 18 20.14 5.55 12.27
C MET A 18 19.18 5.11 11.17
N GLU A 19 18.42 4.03 11.36
CA GLU A 19 17.40 3.60 10.41
C GLU A 19 16.31 4.68 10.22
N ILE A 20 15.83 5.30 11.31
CA ILE A 20 14.87 6.41 11.23
C ILE A 20 15.46 7.62 10.51
N LYS A 21 16.71 7.98 10.82
CA LYS A 21 17.43 9.09 10.17
C LYS A 21 17.54 8.87 8.67
N LEU A 22 18.05 7.72 8.24
CA LEU A 22 18.20 7.36 6.82
C LEU A 22 16.86 7.35 6.07
N ARG A 23 15.78 6.87 6.70
CA ARG A 23 14.42 6.95 6.12
C ARG A 23 13.98 8.39 5.92
N GLY A 24 14.28 9.26 6.89
CA GLY A 24 13.97 10.70 6.83
C GLY A 24 14.70 11.37 5.67
N GLU A 25 16.01 11.17 5.60
CA GLU A 25 16.88 11.71 4.54
C GLU A 25 16.44 11.25 3.15
N LEU A 26 16.25 9.93 2.96
CA LEU A 26 15.79 9.38 1.69
C LEU A 26 14.43 9.94 1.27
N ARG A 27 13.49 10.10 2.22
CA ARG A 27 12.18 10.67 1.93
C ARG A 27 12.30 12.12 1.45
N GLN A 28 13.14 12.92 2.09
CA GLN A 28 13.35 14.31 1.68
C GLN A 28 14.03 14.39 0.31
N ALA A 29 15.06 13.58 0.07
CA ALA A 29 15.74 13.55 -1.22
C ALA A 29 14.79 13.17 -2.37
N ILE A 30 13.95 12.14 -2.19
CA ILE A 30 12.93 11.74 -3.16
C ILE A 30 11.94 12.88 -3.43
N ILE A 31 11.45 13.55 -2.39
CA ILE A 31 10.49 14.65 -2.54
C ILE A 31 11.13 15.84 -3.26
N GLN A 32 12.36 16.22 -2.89
CA GLN A 32 13.08 17.32 -3.52
C GLN A 32 13.30 17.09 -5.01
N VAL A 33 13.77 15.90 -5.39
CA VAL A 33 13.95 15.55 -6.81
C VAL A 33 12.61 15.52 -7.54
N LEU A 34 11.55 15.02 -6.90
CA LEU A 34 10.23 15.01 -7.50
C LEU A 34 9.71 16.44 -7.75
N ILE A 35 9.87 17.34 -6.78
CA ILE A 35 9.51 18.76 -6.91
C ILE A 35 10.33 19.43 -8.02
N SER A 36 11.64 19.17 -8.08
CA SER A 36 12.49 19.80 -9.09
C SER A 36 12.15 19.34 -10.49
N LEU A 37 11.82 18.06 -10.69
CA LEU A 37 11.46 17.51 -11.99
C LEU A 37 10.02 17.83 -12.41
N SER A 38 9.08 17.89 -11.46
CA SER A 38 7.68 18.20 -11.77
C SER A 38 7.41 19.69 -11.91
N GLY A 39 8.23 20.55 -11.28
CA GLY A 39 7.97 21.97 -11.13
C GLY A 39 6.86 22.31 -10.13
N ASP A 40 6.26 21.32 -9.47
CA ASP A 40 5.18 21.51 -8.50
C ASP A 40 5.73 21.48 -7.06
N PRO A 41 5.69 22.60 -6.31
CA PRO A 41 6.19 22.66 -4.93
C PRO A 41 5.36 21.81 -3.95
N LYS A 42 4.14 21.39 -4.33
CA LYS A 42 3.29 20.52 -3.52
C LYS A 42 3.40 19.04 -3.92
N ALA A 43 4.30 18.71 -4.86
CA ALA A 43 4.54 17.34 -5.26
C ALA A 43 4.96 16.49 -4.05
N ARG A 44 4.40 15.28 -3.98
CA ARG A 44 4.69 14.33 -2.91
C ARG A 44 4.66 12.91 -3.44
N MET A 45 5.48 12.06 -2.84
CA MET A 45 5.55 10.66 -3.23
C MET A 45 4.33 9.88 -2.72
N PHE A 46 3.73 9.09 -3.61
CA PHE A 46 2.66 8.16 -3.29
C PHE A 46 3.17 6.72 -3.35
N TRP A 47 2.84 5.93 -2.32
CA TRP A 47 3.43 4.59 -2.10
C TRP A 47 2.45 3.44 -2.32
N THR A 48 1.34 3.72 -2.99
CA THR A 48 0.33 2.73 -3.39
C THR A 48 0.19 2.86 -4.89
N LEU A 49 0.12 1.74 -5.61
CA LEU A 49 0.31 1.74 -7.05
C LEU A 49 -0.71 2.64 -7.75
N ASP A 50 -1.98 2.56 -7.36
CA ASP A 50 -3.05 3.38 -7.95
C ASP A 50 -2.82 4.88 -7.77
N LYS A 51 -2.32 5.28 -6.60
CA LYS A 51 -2.07 6.69 -6.31
C LYS A 51 -0.80 7.18 -6.97
N TYR A 52 0.24 6.35 -7.02
CA TYR A 52 1.47 6.65 -7.72
C TYR A 52 1.23 6.81 -9.22
N PHE A 53 0.52 5.87 -9.82
CA PHE A 53 0.17 5.92 -11.24
C PHE A 53 -0.55 7.22 -11.59
N LYS A 54 -1.56 7.61 -10.81
CA LYS A 54 -2.33 8.83 -11.09
C LYS A 54 -1.57 10.12 -10.81
N ASN A 55 -0.88 10.20 -9.67
CA ASN A 55 -0.36 11.48 -9.16
C ASN A 55 1.14 11.68 -9.40
N VAL A 56 1.87 10.67 -9.89
CA VAL A 56 3.29 10.79 -10.23
C VAL A 56 3.50 10.41 -11.69
N TYR A 57 3.09 9.20 -12.06
CA TYR A 57 3.33 8.68 -13.40
C TYR A 57 2.57 9.47 -14.48
N LEU A 58 1.24 9.61 -14.34
CA LEU A 58 0.42 10.36 -15.32
C LEU A 58 0.52 11.88 -15.14
N ALA A 59 0.50 12.35 -13.89
CA ALA A 59 0.47 13.79 -13.62
C ALA A 59 1.77 14.50 -14.00
N TYR A 60 2.92 13.86 -13.78
CA TYR A 60 4.22 14.48 -14.02
C TYR A 60 5.02 13.79 -15.13
N ASN A 61 4.52 12.71 -15.75
CA ASN A 61 5.24 11.89 -16.72
C ASN A 61 6.59 11.37 -16.19
N LEU A 62 6.64 11.01 -14.90
CA LEU A 62 7.83 10.50 -14.22
C LEU A 62 7.64 9.07 -13.73
N LYS A 63 8.59 8.20 -14.02
CA LYS A 63 8.70 6.84 -13.47
C LYS A 63 9.88 6.72 -12.52
N LEU A 64 9.74 5.91 -11.49
CA LEU A 64 10.82 5.56 -10.57
C LEU A 64 11.45 4.25 -11.06
N VAL A 65 12.72 4.30 -11.41
CA VAL A 65 13.49 3.17 -11.93
C VAL A 65 14.54 2.74 -10.91
N GLY A 66 14.90 1.46 -10.89
CA GLY A 66 15.96 0.93 -10.03
C GLY A 66 15.51 0.49 -8.64
N TRP A 67 14.21 0.32 -8.40
CA TRP A 67 13.74 -0.26 -7.15
C TRP A 67 14.17 -1.74 -7.04
N PRO A 68 14.75 -2.19 -5.91
CA PRO A 68 15.24 -3.56 -5.79
C PRO A 68 14.14 -4.61 -5.96
N GLN A 69 14.35 -5.61 -6.81
CA GLN A 69 13.36 -6.66 -7.12
C GLN A 69 12.93 -7.48 -5.89
N GLY A 70 13.85 -7.71 -4.94
CA GLY A 70 13.56 -8.45 -3.70
C GLY A 70 12.82 -7.61 -2.63
N LEU A 71 12.57 -6.32 -2.87
CA LEU A 71 11.88 -5.44 -1.94
C LEU A 71 10.51 -5.06 -2.47
N ILE A 72 9.49 -5.28 -1.63
CA ILE A 72 8.13 -4.85 -1.92
C ILE A 72 8.10 -3.31 -1.92
N TRP A 73 7.71 -2.72 -3.04
CA TRP A 73 7.53 -1.28 -3.17
C TRP A 73 6.37 -0.81 -2.28
N ARG A 74 6.71 0.03 -1.29
CA ARG A 74 5.83 0.53 -0.23
C ARG A 74 6.44 1.75 0.43
N ASN A 75 5.69 2.42 1.30
CA ASN A 75 6.19 3.55 2.08
C ASN A 75 7.40 3.14 2.92
N LEU A 76 8.45 3.97 2.91
CA LEU A 76 9.69 3.78 3.65
C LEU A 76 9.47 3.50 5.14
N SER A 77 8.40 4.01 5.75
CA SER A 77 8.07 3.70 7.15
C SER A 77 7.74 2.22 7.39
N TYR A 78 7.32 1.48 6.36
CA TYR A 78 7.03 0.05 6.42
C TYR A 78 8.17 -0.83 5.91
N VAL A 79 9.29 -0.24 5.47
CA VAL A 79 10.49 -0.98 5.10
C VAL A 79 11.31 -1.20 6.37
N THR A 80 11.09 -2.35 7.00
CA THR A 80 11.79 -2.75 8.22
C THR A 80 13.16 -3.31 7.89
N SER A 81 14.17 -2.96 8.70
CA SER A 81 15.59 -3.35 8.64
C SER A 81 16.49 -2.26 8.08
N PHE A 82 17.45 -1.84 8.91
CA PHE A 82 18.56 -0.97 8.54
C PHE A 82 19.23 -1.37 7.23
N LYS A 83 19.52 -2.66 7.01
CA LYS A 83 20.17 -3.17 5.79
C LYS A 83 19.38 -2.83 4.51
N ARG A 84 18.05 -2.87 4.58
CA ARG A 84 17.18 -2.59 3.42
C ARG A 84 17.11 -1.09 3.15
N ILE A 85 17.00 -0.29 4.20
CA ILE A 85 17.02 1.18 4.08
C ILE A 85 18.38 1.68 3.58
N SER A 86 19.49 1.16 4.12
CA SER A 86 20.85 1.52 3.68
C SER A 86 21.07 1.15 2.21
N LEU A 87 20.53 0.01 1.75
CA LEU A 87 20.58 -0.36 0.34
C LEU A 87 19.84 0.67 -0.54
N LEU A 88 18.63 1.07 -0.15
CA LEU A 88 17.87 2.07 -0.91
C LEU A 88 18.58 3.42 -0.95
N VAL A 89 19.18 3.86 0.16
CA VAL A 89 19.98 5.08 0.22
C VAL A 89 21.21 4.97 -0.69
N LYS A 90 21.91 3.84 -0.63
CA LYS A 90 23.07 3.59 -1.48
C LYS A 90 22.70 3.68 -2.97
N LEU A 91 21.67 2.96 -3.39
CA LEU A 91 21.20 2.97 -4.79
C LEU A 91 20.72 4.36 -5.23
N TRP A 92 20.11 5.12 -4.34
CA TRP A 92 19.71 6.51 -4.63
C TRP A 92 20.93 7.40 -4.87
N ASN A 93 21.94 7.30 -4.00
CA ASN A 93 23.16 8.11 -4.10
C ASN A 93 24.03 7.72 -5.31
N GLU A 94 24.03 6.44 -5.68
CA GLU A 94 24.70 5.93 -6.88
C GLU A 94 23.96 6.30 -8.17
N GLY A 95 22.70 6.74 -8.07
CA GLY A 95 21.85 7.10 -9.21
C GLY A 95 21.15 5.92 -9.86
N ASP A 96 21.34 4.69 -9.36
CA ASP A 96 20.64 3.50 -9.81
C ASP A 96 19.14 3.61 -9.52
N LEU A 97 18.78 4.10 -8.32
CA LEU A 97 17.41 4.44 -7.96
C LEU A 97 17.15 5.91 -8.27
N ARG A 98 16.41 6.21 -9.34
CA ARG A 98 16.15 7.57 -9.80
C ARG A 98 14.79 7.73 -10.48
N PHE A 99 14.36 8.99 -10.63
CA PHE A 99 13.24 9.33 -11.49
C PHE A 99 13.70 9.53 -12.93
N GLU A 100 12.93 8.99 -13.87
CA GLU A 100 13.13 9.16 -15.30
C GLU A 100 11.84 9.62 -15.97
N PRO A 101 11.93 10.38 -17.08
CA PRO A 101 10.77 10.67 -17.90
C PRO A 101 10.20 9.38 -18.49
N VAL A 102 8.87 9.30 -18.56
CA VAL A 102 8.15 8.17 -19.14
C VAL A 102 8.20 8.25 -20.66
N SER A 103 8.58 7.15 -21.32
CA SER A 103 8.54 7.07 -22.78
C SER A 103 7.08 7.05 -23.29
N PRO A 104 6.74 7.67 -24.44
CA PRO A 104 5.39 7.64 -24.98
C PRO A 104 4.82 6.23 -25.16
N ILE A 105 5.66 5.26 -25.53
CA ILE A 105 5.27 3.84 -25.70
C ILE A 105 4.88 3.22 -24.36
N GLU A 106 5.70 3.45 -23.33
CA GLU A 106 5.41 2.97 -21.97
C GLU A 106 4.18 3.66 -21.38
N HIS A 107 4.00 4.95 -21.68
CA HIS A 107 2.83 5.71 -21.27
C HIS A 107 1.55 5.08 -21.83
N GLN A 108 1.51 4.78 -23.13
CA GLN A 108 0.37 4.11 -23.77
C GLN A 108 0.14 2.71 -23.20
N ALA A 109 1.19 1.91 -23.03
CA ALA A 109 1.08 0.58 -22.45
C ALA A 109 0.53 0.61 -21.02
N ALA A 110 0.91 1.62 -20.22
CA ALA A 110 0.45 1.79 -18.86
C ALA A 110 -0.99 2.31 -18.76
N LEU A 111 -1.49 3.03 -19.77
CA LEU A 111 -2.91 3.39 -19.86
C LEU A 111 -3.80 2.15 -20.05
N LEU A 112 -3.32 1.14 -20.78
CA LEU A 112 -4.02 -0.14 -20.93
C LEU A 112 -3.91 -1.00 -19.67
N ASP A 113 -2.71 -1.08 -19.08
CA ASP A 113 -2.46 -1.80 -17.83
C ASP A 113 -1.55 -1.00 -16.91
N TYR A 114 -2.15 -0.37 -15.90
CA TYR A 114 -1.45 0.48 -14.93
C TYR A 114 -0.38 -0.27 -14.12
N ARG A 115 -0.44 -1.60 -14.05
CA ARG A 115 0.59 -2.40 -13.37
C ARG A 115 1.94 -2.32 -14.06
N LYS A 116 1.97 -2.02 -15.36
CA LYS A 116 3.20 -1.80 -16.11
C LYS A 116 3.96 -0.54 -15.66
N ALA A 117 3.26 0.41 -15.01
CA ALA A 117 3.88 1.58 -14.40
C ALA A 117 4.46 1.31 -13.00
N ALA A 118 4.38 0.08 -12.49
CA ALA A 118 4.87 -0.23 -11.14
C ALA A 118 6.41 -0.10 -11.07
N PRO A 119 6.95 0.61 -10.06
CA PRO A 119 8.40 0.71 -9.87
C PRO A 119 9.09 -0.63 -9.58
N ALA A 120 8.33 -1.62 -9.09
CA ALA A 120 8.83 -2.94 -8.75
C ALA A 120 7.78 -4.03 -9.05
N PRO A 121 8.21 -5.28 -9.32
CA PRO A 121 7.29 -6.41 -9.52
C PRO A 121 6.39 -6.65 -8.30
N LEU A 122 6.96 -6.49 -7.09
CA LEU A 122 6.25 -6.63 -5.85
C LEU A 122 5.74 -5.26 -5.36
N HIS A 123 4.44 -5.05 -5.39
CA HIS A 123 3.82 -3.79 -4.97
C HIS A 123 2.47 -4.01 -4.29
N PHE A 124 2.01 -3.01 -3.54
CA PHE A 124 0.65 -2.99 -3.02
C PHE A 124 -0.28 -2.14 -3.89
N THR A 125 -1.41 -2.74 -4.25
CA THR A 125 -2.58 -2.05 -4.80
C THR A 125 -3.52 -1.68 -3.65
N ALA A 126 -4.21 -0.54 -3.73
CA ALA A 126 -5.22 -0.22 -2.75
C ALA A 126 -6.36 -1.27 -2.84
N PRO A 127 -6.87 -1.79 -1.72
CA PRO A 127 -8.06 -2.62 -1.78
C PRO A 127 -9.21 -1.82 -2.41
N PRO A 128 -10.08 -2.46 -3.20
CA PRO A 128 -11.22 -1.77 -3.79
C PRO A 128 -12.08 -1.13 -2.70
N LYS A 129 -12.67 0.04 -3.00
CA LYS A 129 -13.63 0.68 -2.09
C LYS A 129 -14.95 -0.11 -2.12
N LEU A 130 -15.09 -1.10 -1.23
CA LEU A 130 -16.26 -1.99 -1.17
C LEU A 130 -17.47 -1.42 -0.40
N GLY A 131 -17.48 -0.11 -0.11
CA GLY A 131 -18.56 0.54 0.64
C GLY A 131 -18.78 0.01 2.07
N ARG A 132 -19.91 0.36 2.69
CA ARG A 132 -20.28 -0.01 4.07
C ARG A 132 -20.59 -1.50 4.24
N SER A 133 -20.19 -2.11 5.36
CA SER A 133 -20.44 -3.53 5.66
C SER A 133 -21.80 -3.82 6.26
N ASP A 134 -22.39 -2.84 6.93
CA ASP A 134 -23.70 -2.94 7.56
C ASP A 134 -24.85 -2.63 6.59
N LEU A 135 -24.61 -2.76 5.28
CA LEU A 135 -25.64 -2.48 4.27
C LEU A 135 -26.80 -3.46 4.48
N LYS A 136 -28.02 -2.93 4.65
CA LYS A 136 -29.25 -3.68 5.02
C LYS A 136 -29.23 -4.31 6.42
N ALA A 137 -28.19 -4.11 7.23
CA ALA A 137 -28.18 -4.55 8.63
C ALA A 137 -29.02 -3.60 9.50
N ARG A 138 -29.66 -4.14 10.54
CA ARG A 138 -30.38 -3.32 11.51
C ARG A 138 -29.38 -2.55 12.37
N LYS A 139 -29.48 -1.22 12.38
CA LYS A 139 -28.69 -0.37 13.29
C LYS A 139 -29.27 -0.42 14.70
N HIS A 140 -28.42 -0.22 15.69
CA HIS A 140 -28.85 -0.05 17.07
C HIS A 140 -29.88 1.09 17.18
N ARG A 141 -30.95 0.84 17.94
CA ARG A 141 -31.99 1.84 18.25
C ARG A 141 -32.15 1.90 19.76
N PRO A 142 -32.18 3.10 20.36
CA PRO A 142 -32.36 3.25 21.81
C PRO A 142 -33.74 2.80 22.28
N LYS A 143 -34.77 3.02 21.45
CA LYS A 143 -36.14 2.56 21.71
C LYS A 143 -36.32 1.12 21.20
N LYS A 144 -36.61 0.19 22.11
CA LYS A 144 -36.97 -1.20 21.81
C LYS A 144 -38.49 -1.35 21.84
N ASN A 145 -38.99 -2.43 21.24
CA ASN A 145 -40.40 -2.78 21.38
C ASN A 145 -40.69 -3.03 22.87
N PRO A 146 -41.69 -2.37 23.48
CA PRO A 146 -42.05 -2.59 24.88
C PRO A 146 -42.40 -4.06 25.19
N MET A 147 -42.89 -4.81 24.20
CA MET A 147 -43.20 -6.24 24.33
C MET A 147 -41.99 -7.17 24.06
N GLY A 148 -40.79 -6.62 23.83
CA GLY A 148 -39.57 -7.41 23.58
C GLY A 148 -39.55 -8.21 22.28
N LEU A 149 -40.60 -8.13 21.45
CA LEU A 149 -40.74 -8.92 20.23
C LEU A 149 -39.67 -8.56 19.18
N PRO A 150 -39.20 -9.54 18.40
CA PRO A 150 -38.29 -9.30 17.29
C PRO A 150 -38.94 -8.37 16.25
N GLY A 151 -38.10 -7.74 15.41
CA GLY A 151 -38.63 -6.95 14.30
C GLY A 151 -39.31 -7.86 13.27
N ARG A 152 -40.34 -7.34 12.58
CA ARG A 152 -41.08 -8.06 11.54
C ARG A 152 -40.21 -8.78 10.49
N TYR A 153 -39.04 -8.22 10.18
CA TYR A 153 -38.09 -8.78 9.21
C TYR A 153 -36.70 -8.97 9.82
N VAL A 154 -36.09 -10.13 9.55
CA VAL A 154 -34.68 -10.39 9.86
C VAL A 154 -33.81 -9.52 8.94
N ARG A 155 -32.96 -8.69 9.55
CA ARG A 155 -32.08 -7.74 8.84
C ARG A 155 -30.65 -7.88 9.35
N ASN A 156 -30.01 -8.98 8.97
CA ASN A 156 -28.65 -9.35 9.44
C ASN A 156 -27.53 -8.78 8.56
N GLY A 157 -27.85 -7.97 7.55
CA GLY A 157 -26.86 -7.37 6.66
C GLY A 157 -26.85 -7.98 5.26
N PRO A 158 -25.74 -7.83 4.54
CA PRO A 158 -25.59 -8.36 3.18
C PRO A 158 -25.72 -9.88 3.15
N LYS A 159 -26.43 -10.41 2.16
CA LYS A 159 -26.60 -11.86 1.96
C LYS A 159 -25.39 -12.54 1.29
N SER A 160 -24.53 -11.75 0.66
CA SER A 160 -23.34 -12.20 -0.05
C SER A 160 -22.08 -11.56 0.52
N ALA A 161 -20.95 -12.23 0.32
CA ALA A 161 -19.64 -11.64 0.57
C ALA A 161 -19.47 -10.39 -0.31
N LYS A 162 -18.84 -9.35 0.22
CA LYS A 162 -18.59 -8.10 -0.52
C LYS A 162 -17.63 -8.26 -1.68
N TRP A 163 -16.74 -9.24 -1.57
CA TRP A 163 -15.72 -9.53 -2.54
C TRP A 163 -15.61 -11.03 -2.62
N VAL A 164 -15.74 -11.55 -3.83
CA VAL A 164 -15.50 -12.96 -4.10
C VAL A 164 -14.04 -13.05 -4.53
N THR A 165 -13.29 -13.90 -3.83
CA THR A 165 -11.90 -14.16 -4.22
C THR A 165 -11.89 -15.26 -5.28
N ALA A 166 -10.89 -15.26 -6.16
CA ALA A 166 -10.69 -16.34 -7.14
C ALA A 166 -10.56 -17.74 -6.48
N ALA A 167 -10.20 -17.80 -5.19
CA ALA A 167 -10.22 -19.04 -4.41
C ALA A 167 -11.65 -19.46 -4.01
N ALA A 168 -12.53 -18.51 -3.72
CA ALA A 168 -13.94 -18.78 -3.44
C ALA A 168 -14.70 -19.20 -4.71
N GLU A 169 -14.42 -18.58 -5.86
CA GLU A 169 -14.95 -19.00 -7.17
C GLU A 169 -14.54 -20.44 -7.49
N ARG A 170 -13.23 -20.73 -7.42
CA ARG A 170 -12.72 -22.10 -7.63
C ARG A 170 -13.33 -23.14 -6.69
N ARG A 171 -13.55 -22.80 -5.42
CA ARG A 171 -14.24 -23.71 -4.49
C ARG A 171 -15.69 -23.98 -4.89
N ALA A 172 -16.39 -22.96 -5.40
CA ALA A 172 -17.75 -23.11 -5.89
C ALA A 172 -17.79 -24.02 -7.14
N GLU A 173 -16.88 -23.81 -8.10
CA GLU A 173 -16.74 -24.64 -9.29
C GLU A 173 -16.46 -26.11 -8.95
N MET A 174 -15.53 -26.36 -8.03
CA MET A 174 -15.25 -27.71 -7.54
C MET A 174 -16.45 -28.36 -6.86
N ALA A 175 -17.21 -27.60 -6.05
CA ALA A 175 -18.41 -28.11 -5.40
C ALA A 175 -19.52 -28.46 -6.41
N THR A 176 -19.67 -27.69 -7.48
CA THR A 176 -20.64 -28.00 -8.55
C THR A 176 -20.26 -29.23 -9.36
N LEU A 177 -18.97 -29.49 -9.58
CA LEU A 177 -18.49 -30.69 -10.28
C LEU A 177 -18.66 -31.97 -9.46
N THR A 178 -18.63 -31.87 -8.13
CA THR A 178 -18.87 -33.03 -7.24
C THR A 178 -20.35 -33.39 -7.04
N GLN A 179 -21.27 -32.55 -7.55
CA GLN A 179 -22.71 -32.77 -7.45
C GLN A 179 -23.35 -33.23 -8.77
N ALA A 180 -22.55 -33.32 -9.85
CA ALA A 180 -22.91 -33.89 -11.15
C ALA A 180 -22.38 -35.32 -11.25
#